data_AF-L8GSY3-F1
#
_entry.id   AF-L8GSY3-F1
#
_cell.length_a   1.000
_cell.length_b   1.000
_cell.length_c   1.000
_cell.angle_alpha   90.00
_cell.angle_beta   90.00
_cell.angle_gamma   90.00
#
_symmetry.space_group_name_H-M   'P 1'
#
loop_
_entity.id
_entity.type
_entity.pdbx_description
1 polymer ?
#
loop_
_entity_poly.entity_id
_entity_poly.type
_entity_poly.pdbx_seq_one_letter_code
_entity_poly.pdbx_strand_id
1 'polypeptide(L)'
;MRLLAAAKLLRTNEIRLWHDQVIAKPGLGPDGHSEKAGNIGWHQDYGFWQVSNSSSMITAWIALQDTDLSNGGLRTITGSHKWGLLPDSATFFEKDLDSLQAKFSAFGDQWSDEPSIMKAGQVAFHHALTIHGSGPNTTHQTRYAIAVHMQSEHVGFQSGRGWHSNVRDLGPNLQEGDLFVGPAFPVLWRRS
;
A
#
# COMPACT_ATOMS: atom_id res chain seq x y z
N MET A 1 1.17 8.30 20.06
CA MET A 1 1.46 6.85 20.26
C MET A 1 1.39 6.02 18.97
N ARG A 2 0.63 6.39 17.91
CA ARG A 2 0.41 5.51 16.73
C ARG A 2 1.56 5.51 15.69
N LEU A 3 2.23 6.64 15.45
CA LEU A 3 3.35 6.70 14.48
C LEU A 3 4.63 6.02 14.96
N LEU A 4 4.76 5.82 16.28
CA LEU A 4 5.83 5.00 16.87
C LEU A 4 5.76 3.54 16.38
N ALA A 5 4.55 3.03 16.06
CA ALA A 5 4.40 1.68 15.53
C ALA A 5 5.04 1.56 14.14
N ALA A 6 4.78 2.52 13.24
CA ALA A 6 5.40 2.57 11.91
C ALA A 6 6.93 2.61 12.00
N ALA A 7 7.47 3.48 12.86
CA ALA A 7 8.92 3.57 13.10
C ALA A 7 9.53 2.27 13.62
N LYS A 8 8.86 1.60 14.57
CA LYS A 8 9.32 0.31 15.10
C LYS A 8 9.27 -0.81 14.05
N LEU A 9 8.21 -0.84 13.24
CA LEU A 9 8.05 -1.84 12.17
C LEU A 9 9.11 -1.65 11.06
N LEU A 10 9.38 -0.41 10.67
CA LEU A 10 10.44 -0.09 9.69
C LEU A 10 11.85 -0.05 10.29
N ARG A 11 11.99 -0.09 11.62
CA ARG A 11 13.26 0.00 12.35
C ARG A 11 14.07 1.26 11.99
N THR A 12 13.38 2.41 11.97
CA THR A 12 13.94 3.71 11.58
C THR A 12 13.77 4.74 12.71
N ASN A 13 14.53 5.83 12.66
CA ASN A 13 14.45 6.90 13.65
C ASN A 13 13.52 8.04 13.23
N GLU A 14 12.99 8.00 12.01
CA GLU A 14 12.15 9.02 11.44
C GLU A 14 11.14 8.42 10.47
N ILE A 15 9.93 8.94 10.52
CA ILE A 15 8.87 8.62 9.58
C ILE A 15 8.43 9.90 8.90
N ARG A 16 8.44 9.91 7.57
CA ARG A 16 7.90 10.98 6.73
C ARG A 16 6.67 10.49 5.99
N LEU A 17 5.80 11.42 5.62
CA LEU A 17 4.73 11.14 4.66
C LEU A 17 5.35 10.86 3.28
N TRP A 18 4.81 9.85 2.59
CA TRP A 18 5.10 9.57 1.18
C TRP A 18 3.95 10.05 0.28
N HIS A 19 2.72 9.59 0.57
CA HIS A 19 1.46 10.13 0.04
C HIS A 19 0.28 9.59 0.84
N ASP A 20 -0.92 10.08 0.60
CA ASP A 20 -2.15 9.54 1.18
C ASP A 20 -3.31 9.53 0.18
N GLN A 21 -4.29 8.67 0.45
CA GLN A 21 -5.45 8.52 -0.41
C GLN A 21 -6.67 8.01 0.35
N VAL A 22 -7.85 8.48 -0.05
CA VAL A 22 -9.13 7.88 0.34
C VAL A 22 -9.47 6.78 -0.66
N ILE A 23 -9.69 5.57 -0.16
CA ILE A 23 -10.07 4.42 -0.96
C ILE A 23 -11.57 4.18 -0.79
N ALA A 24 -12.34 4.64 -1.78
CA ALA A 24 -13.76 4.32 -1.92
C ALA A 24 -13.92 3.07 -2.78
N LYS A 25 -14.61 2.06 -2.25
CA LYS A 25 -14.90 0.82 -2.94
C LYS A 25 -16.41 0.65 -3.09
N PRO A 26 -16.97 0.97 -4.26
CA PRO A 26 -18.40 0.89 -4.51
C PRO A 26 -18.93 -0.51 -4.19
N GLY A 27 -20.06 -0.57 -3.50
CA GLY A 27 -20.84 -1.80 -3.35
C GLY A 27 -21.66 -2.10 -4.61
N LEU A 28 -22.56 -3.06 -4.49
CA LEU A 28 -23.53 -3.44 -5.50
C LEU A 28 -24.61 -2.39 -5.76
N GLY A 29 -24.68 -1.32 -4.96
CA GLY A 29 -25.74 -0.33 -5.10
C GLY A 29 -27.12 -0.84 -4.67
N PRO A 30 -28.15 0.02 -4.74
CA PRO A 30 -29.49 -0.27 -4.24
C PRO A 30 -30.27 -1.30 -5.07
N ASP A 31 -29.93 -1.45 -6.36
CA ASP A 31 -30.50 -2.41 -7.30
C ASP A 31 -29.77 -3.77 -7.33
N GLY A 32 -28.69 -3.92 -6.54
CA GLY A 32 -27.92 -5.16 -6.44
C GLY A 32 -26.96 -5.40 -7.61
N HIS A 33 -26.79 -4.40 -8.48
CA HIS A 33 -25.89 -4.47 -9.63
C HIS A 33 -24.94 -3.26 -9.66
N SER A 34 -23.64 -3.50 -9.85
CA SER A 34 -22.67 -2.41 -9.96
C SER A 34 -21.58 -2.76 -10.96
N GLU A 35 -21.51 -1.98 -12.05
CA GLU A 35 -20.40 -2.00 -13.00
C GLU A 35 -19.08 -1.52 -12.36
N LYS A 36 -19.16 -0.93 -11.16
CA LYS A 36 -18.01 -0.39 -10.41
C LYS A 36 -17.58 -1.25 -9.22
N ALA A 37 -18.26 -2.38 -8.95
CA ALA A 37 -17.87 -3.33 -7.89
C ALA A 37 -16.61 -4.12 -8.30
N GLY A 38 -15.47 -3.43 -8.33
CA GLY A 38 -14.18 -4.01 -8.67
C GLY A 38 -13.42 -4.54 -7.45
N ASN A 39 -12.60 -5.55 -7.66
CA ASN A 39 -11.54 -5.94 -6.75
C ASN A 39 -10.28 -5.07 -6.96
N ILE A 40 -9.33 -5.18 -6.03
CA ILE A 40 -7.97 -4.64 -6.17
C ILE A 40 -7.05 -5.84 -6.38
N GLY A 41 -6.29 -5.83 -7.48
CA GLY A 41 -5.34 -6.88 -7.84
C GLY A 41 -4.31 -7.10 -6.74
N TRP A 42 -3.81 -8.33 -6.60
CA TRP A 42 -2.62 -8.57 -5.78
C TRP A 42 -1.47 -7.75 -6.32
N HIS A 43 -0.80 -6.97 -5.48
CA HIS A 43 0.30 -6.10 -5.89
C HIS A 43 1.24 -5.82 -4.72
N GLN A 44 2.40 -5.27 -5.04
CA GLN A 44 3.29 -4.64 -4.06
C GLN A 44 3.27 -3.13 -4.31
N ASP A 45 3.10 -2.35 -3.25
CA ASP A 45 3.12 -0.88 -3.33
C ASP A 45 4.44 -0.40 -3.96
N TYR A 46 5.58 -1.01 -3.56
CA TYR A 46 6.90 -0.65 -4.09
C TYR A 46 7.04 -0.87 -5.61
N GLY A 47 6.19 -1.73 -6.21
CA GLY A 47 6.12 -1.88 -7.66
C GLY A 47 5.79 -0.57 -8.38
N PHE A 48 5.02 0.32 -7.76
CA PHE A 48 4.68 1.65 -8.28
C PHE A 48 5.67 2.75 -7.88
N TRP A 49 6.51 2.50 -6.89
CA TRP A 49 7.36 3.52 -6.25
C TRP A 49 8.85 3.35 -6.57
N GLN A 50 9.17 2.70 -7.68
CA GLN A 50 10.56 2.44 -8.09
C GLN A 50 11.33 3.71 -8.55
N VAL A 51 10.71 4.88 -8.47
CA VAL A 51 11.44 6.17 -8.46
C VAL A 51 12.21 6.40 -7.16
N SER A 52 12.01 5.54 -6.17
CA SER A 52 12.77 5.51 -4.93
C SER A 52 13.76 4.35 -4.94
N ASN A 53 14.90 4.55 -4.28
CA ASN A 53 15.99 3.59 -4.21
C ASN A 53 15.86 2.58 -3.05
N SER A 54 14.79 2.67 -2.25
CA SER A 54 14.61 1.90 -1.03
C SER A 54 13.14 1.58 -0.79
N SER A 55 12.86 0.31 -0.50
CA SER A 55 11.53 -0.17 -0.13
C SER A 55 11.19 0.03 1.34
N SER A 56 12.02 0.79 2.09
CA SER A 56 11.84 1.11 3.51
C SER A 56 10.66 2.08 3.72
N MET A 57 9.48 1.56 3.41
CA MET A 57 8.21 2.25 3.33
C MET A 57 7.11 1.37 3.92
N ILE A 58 6.11 2.00 4.52
CA ILE A 58 5.03 1.32 5.21
C ILE A 58 3.72 2.06 5.00
N THR A 59 2.65 1.30 4.80
CA THR A 59 1.31 1.83 4.63
C THR A 59 0.52 1.60 5.91
N ALA A 60 -0.14 2.63 6.42
CA ALA A 60 -1.19 2.53 7.43
C ALA A 60 -2.55 2.57 6.74
N TRP A 61 -3.24 1.43 6.71
CA TRP A 61 -4.59 1.32 6.18
C TRP A 61 -5.60 1.43 7.33
N ILE A 62 -6.43 2.47 7.29
CA ILE A 62 -7.34 2.86 8.36
C ILE A 62 -8.77 2.57 7.92
N ALA A 63 -9.44 1.67 8.64
CA ALA A 63 -10.82 1.32 8.40
C ALA A 63 -11.74 2.48 8.85
N LEU A 64 -12.55 3.05 7.96
CA LEU A 64 -13.54 4.09 8.33
C LEU A 64 -14.91 3.52 8.71
N GLN A 65 -15.06 2.21 8.55
CA GLN A 65 -16.20 1.41 8.96
C GLN A 65 -15.70 0.01 9.29
N ASP A 66 -16.58 -0.87 9.78
CA ASP A 66 -16.23 -2.27 9.95
C ASP A 66 -15.91 -2.89 8.58
N THR A 67 -14.82 -3.65 8.47
CA THR A 67 -14.35 -4.22 7.21
C THR A 67 -14.10 -5.71 7.35
N ASP A 68 -14.57 -6.44 6.35
CA ASP A 68 -14.39 -7.89 6.23
C ASP A 68 -14.30 -8.28 4.75
N LEU A 69 -14.34 -9.58 4.46
CA LEU A 69 -14.30 -10.06 3.08
C LEU A 69 -15.53 -9.65 2.25
N SER A 70 -16.70 -9.46 2.88
CA SER A 70 -17.94 -9.13 2.17
C SER A 70 -17.91 -7.73 1.59
N ASN A 71 -17.30 -6.77 2.28
CA ASN A 71 -17.18 -5.39 1.79
C ASN A 71 -15.84 -5.08 1.12
N GLY A 72 -15.12 -6.14 0.75
CA GLY A 72 -13.85 -6.04 0.04
C GLY A 72 -12.75 -5.39 0.89
N GLY A 73 -12.67 -5.80 2.16
CA GLY A 73 -11.60 -5.47 3.09
C GLY A 73 -10.21 -5.89 2.59
N LEU A 74 -9.18 -5.29 3.19
CA LEU A 74 -7.78 -5.55 2.85
C LEU A 74 -7.43 -7.02 3.13
N ARG A 75 -6.67 -7.62 2.21
CA ARG A 75 -6.04 -8.93 2.37
C ARG A 75 -4.54 -8.78 2.17
N THR A 76 -3.75 -9.52 2.94
CA THR A 76 -2.29 -9.52 2.84
C THR A 76 -1.75 -10.93 2.77
N ILE A 77 -0.67 -11.15 2.04
CA ILE A 77 0.01 -12.44 2.01
C ILE A 77 1.08 -12.48 3.09
N THR A 78 0.91 -13.35 4.07
CA THR A 78 1.77 -13.44 5.25
C THR A 78 3.20 -13.75 4.83
N GLY A 79 4.16 -12.95 5.33
CA GLY A 79 5.59 -13.15 5.06
C GLY A 79 6.09 -12.63 3.70
N SER A 80 5.20 -12.27 2.78
CA SER A 80 5.56 -11.90 1.39
C SER A 80 6.52 -10.71 1.26
N HIS A 81 6.57 -9.81 2.24
CA HIS A 81 7.57 -8.72 2.29
C HIS A 81 9.02 -9.19 2.26
N LYS A 82 9.29 -10.46 2.58
CA LYS A 82 10.62 -11.08 2.56
C LYS A 82 11.00 -11.65 1.20
N TRP A 83 10.07 -11.74 0.26
CA TRP A 83 10.31 -12.30 -1.09
C TRP A 83 11.01 -11.30 -2.02
N GLY A 84 11.30 -10.10 -1.52
CA GLY A 84 11.84 -9.00 -2.31
C GLY A 84 10.77 -8.36 -3.19
N LEU A 85 11.21 -7.49 -4.11
CA LEU A 85 10.34 -6.91 -5.12
C LEU A 85 10.14 -7.93 -6.24
N LEU A 86 8.89 -8.33 -6.44
CA LEU A 86 8.53 -9.27 -7.50
C LEU A 86 8.46 -8.56 -8.86
N PRO A 87 8.88 -9.24 -9.94
CA PRO A 87 8.73 -8.72 -11.29
C PRO A 87 7.26 -8.42 -11.62
N ASP A 88 7.02 -7.27 -12.25
CA ASP A 88 5.69 -6.85 -12.69
C ASP A 88 4.64 -6.95 -11.58
N SER A 89 4.97 -6.43 -10.40
CA SER A 89 4.10 -6.41 -9.20
C SER A 89 3.22 -5.16 -9.10
N ALA A 90 3.30 -4.27 -10.10
CA ALA A 90 2.50 -3.05 -10.22
C ALA A 90 1.11 -3.32 -10.82
N THR A 91 0.35 -4.22 -10.19
CA THR A 91 -0.82 -4.89 -10.78
C THR A 91 -2.16 -4.52 -10.11
N PHE A 92 -2.21 -3.38 -9.42
CA PHE A 92 -3.39 -2.87 -8.71
C PHE A 92 -4.70 -2.94 -9.53
N PHE A 93 -4.62 -2.65 -10.83
CA PHE A 93 -5.77 -2.59 -11.74
C PHE A 93 -6.11 -3.93 -12.39
N GLU A 94 -5.26 -4.95 -12.26
CA GLU A 94 -5.53 -6.29 -12.80
C GLU A 94 -6.58 -7.01 -11.92
N LYS A 95 -7.61 -7.55 -12.57
CA LYS A 95 -8.82 -8.06 -11.89
C LYS A 95 -8.81 -9.58 -11.69
N ASP A 96 -7.94 -10.31 -12.39
CA ASP A 96 -7.81 -11.75 -12.26
C ASP A 96 -6.89 -12.10 -11.08
N LEU A 97 -7.49 -12.26 -9.89
CA LEU A 97 -6.74 -12.54 -8.66
C LEU A 97 -6.11 -13.94 -8.66
N ASP A 98 -6.72 -14.91 -9.34
CA ASP A 98 -6.23 -16.29 -9.37
C ASP A 98 -4.99 -16.38 -10.26
N SER A 99 -5.01 -15.71 -11.42
CA SER A 99 -3.84 -15.57 -12.28
C SER A 99 -2.68 -14.84 -11.58
N LEU A 100 -2.96 -13.74 -10.88
CA LEU A 100 -1.96 -13.03 -10.10
C LEU A 100 -1.41 -13.87 -8.94
N GLN A 101 -2.27 -14.64 -8.25
CA GLN A 101 -1.83 -15.57 -7.21
C GLN A 101 -0.91 -16.63 -7.80
N ALA A 102 -1.27 -17.25 -8.93
CA ALA A 102 -0.43 -18.24 -9.60
C ALA A 102 0.91 -17.64 -10.02
N LYS A 103 0.91 -16.43 -10.59
CA LYS A 103 2.12 -15.67 -10.96
C LYS A 103 3.05 -15.47 -9.77
N PHE A 104 2.55 -14.94 -8.65
CA PHE A 104 3.39 -14.54 -7.53
C PHE A 104 3.76 -15.69 -6.59
N SER A 105 2.97 -16.77 -6.53
CA SER A 105 3.29 -17.96 -5.75
C SER A 105 4.58 -18.64 -6.22
N ALA A 106 5.06 -18.36 -7.42
CA ALA A 106 6.32 -18.89 -7.95
C ALA A 106 7.58 -18.31 -7.28
N PHE A 107 7.48 -17.21 -6.54
CA PHE A 107 8.64 -16.46 -6.00
C PHE A 107 8.85 -16.62 -4.50
N GLY A 108 7.91 -17.25 -3.80
CA GLY A 108 7.85 -17.20 -2.35
C GLY A 108 7.63 -18.55 -1.68
N ASP A 109 7.52 -18.48 -0.35
CA ASP A 109 7.00 -19.56 0.46
C ASP A 109 5.49 -19.81 0.15
N GLN A 110 4.85 -20.67 0.94
CA GLN A 110 3.43 -20.95 0.83
C GLN A 110 2.57 -19.67 0.79
N TRP A 111 1.67 -19.58 -0.19
CA TRP A 111 0.66 -18.54 -0.27
C TRP A 111 -0.31 -18.65 0.90
N SER A 112 -0.14 -17.80 1.90
CA SER A 112 -1.00 -17.72 3.08
C SER A 112 -1.68 -16.36 3.12
N ASP A 113 -2.94 -16.34 2.67
CA ASP A 113 -3.78 -15.16 2.58
C ASP A 113 -4.46 -14.88 3.91
N GLU A 114 -4.20 -13.69 4.47
CA GLU A 114 -4.79 -13.24 5.72
C GLU A 114 -5.74 -12.05 5.48
N PRO A 115 -7.05 -12.21 5.72
CA PRO A 115 -8.00 -11.11 5.65
C PRO A 115 -7.89 -10.21 6.89
N SER A 116 -7.81 -8.89 6.67
CA SER A 116 -7.87 -7.91 7.74
C SER A 116 -9.32 -7.65 8.15
N ILE A 117 -9.86 -8.47 9.05
CA ILE A 117 -11.17 -8.25 9.66
C ILE A 117 -11.02 -7.17 10.74
N MET A 118 -11.61 -5.99 10.50
CA MET A 118 -11.35 -4.80 11.31
C MET A 118 -12.63 -4.09 11.70
N LYS A 119 -12.60 -3.43 12.86
CA LYS A 119 -13.60 -2.47 13.30
C LYS A 119 -13.25 -1.07 12.84
N ALA A 120 -14.26 -0.21 12.71
CA ALA A 120 -14.07 1.20 12.41
C ALA A 120 -13.02 1.84 13.35
N GLY A 121 -12.06 2.57 12.77
CA GLY A 121 -10.96 3.24 13.47
C GLY A 121 -9.74 2.36 13.76
N GLN A 122 -9.78 1.06 13.47
CA GLN A 122 -8.59 0.20 13.53
C GLN A 122 -7.65 0.46 12.36
N VAL A 123 -6.38 0.10 12.55
CA VAL A 123 -5.31 0.31 11.57
C VAL A 123 -4.57 -0.99 11.31
N ALA A 124 -4.44 -1.35 10.04
CA ALA A 124 -3.54 -2.40 9.56
C ALA A 124 -2.29 -1.74 8.96
N PHE A 125 -1.11 -2.28 9.29
CA PHE A 125 0.14 -1.82 8.71
C PHE A 125 0.72 -2.90 7.79
N HIS A 126 1.19 -2.51 6.61
CA HIS A 126 1.91 -3.41 5.71
C HIS A 126 3.14 -2.74 5.10
N HIS A 127 4.21 -3.51 4.95
CA HIS A 127 5.45 -3.06 4.30
C HIS A 127 5.21 -2.87 2.80
N ALA A 128 5.95 -1.98 2.14
CA ALA A 128 5.77 -1.74 0.70
C ALA A 128 6.05 -2.95 -0.21
N LEU A 129 6.71 -3.98 0.34
CA LEU A 129 6.92 -5.29 -0.31
C LEU A 129 5.88 -6.35 0.08
N THR A 130 4.98 -6.08 1.02
CA THR A 130 3.90 -7.03 1.32
C THR A 130 2.96 -7.09 0.14
N ILE A 131 2.75 -8.29 -0.43
CA ILE A 131 1.71 -8.53 -1.41
C ILE A 131 0.37 -8.35 -0.71
N HIS A 132 -0.48 -7.51 -1.29
CA HIS A 132 -1.80 -7.24 -0.75
C HIS A 132 -2.78 -6.91 -1.87
N GLY A 133 -4.07 -7.01 -1.55
CA GLY A 133 -5.15 -6.90 -2.50
C GLY A 133 -6.50 -6.94 -1.78
N SER A 134 -7.59 -7.00 -2.53
CA SER A 134 -8.91 -7.20 -1.93
C SER A 134 -9.92 -7.74 -2.94
N GLY A 135 -10.74 -8.71 -2.56
CA GLY A 135 -11.88 -9.19 -3.38
C GLY A 135 -12.98 -8.12 -3.53
N PRO A 136 -13.99 -8.28 -4.39
CA PRO A 136 -15.01 -7.25 -4.62
C PRO A 136 -15.79 -6.86 -3.35
N ASN A 137 -16.43 -5.70 -3.35
CA ASN A 137 -17.41 -5.34 -2.32
C ASN A 137 -18.79 -5.84 -2.78
N THR A 138 -19.30 -6.89 -2.14
CA THR A 138 -20.59 -7.52 -2.46
C THR A 138 -21.72 -6.99 -1.59
N THR A 139 -21.47 -6.02 -0.72
CA THR A 139 -22.51 -5.33 0.05
C THR A 139 -23.17 -4.23 -0.78
N HIS A 140 -24.30 -3.69 -0.32
CA HIS A 140 -24.98 -2.58 -1.00
C HIS A 140 -24.34 -1.20 -0.78
N GLN A 141 -23.45 -1.07 0.21
CA GLN A 141 -22.87 0.22 0.61
C GLN A 141 -21.43 0.37 0.15
N THR A 142 -21.01 1.60 -0.12
CA THR A 142 -19.61 1.91 -0.43
C THR A 142 -18.74 1.75 0.81
N ARG A 143 -17.65 0.98 0.68
CA ARG A 143 -16.64 0.86 1.73
C ARG A 143 -15.58 1.93 1.55
N TYR A 144 -15.30 2.68 2.61
CA TYR A 144 -14.29 3.72 2.68
C TYR A 144 -13.15 3.33 3.61
N ALA A 145 -11.94 3.70 3.21
CA ALA A 145 -10.73 3.60 4.03
C ALA A 145 -9.78 4.75 3.70
N ILE A 146 -8.85 5.03 4.59
CA ILE A 146 -7.72 5.94 4.32
C ILE A 146 -6.45 5.10 4.28
N ALA A 147 -5.64 5.25 3.24
CA ALA A 147 -4.28 4.74 3.21
C ALA A 147 -3.32 5.92 3.38
N VAL A 148 -2.48 5.85 4.42
CA VAL A 148 -1.39 6.80 4.64
C VAL A 148 -0.10 6.04 4.40
N HIS A 149 0.61 6.41 3.34
CA HIS A 149 1.86 5.79 2.96
C HIS A 149 3.01 6.61 3.53
N MET A 150 3.96 5.93 4.14
CA MET A 150 5.04 6.53 4.90
C MET A 150 6.38 5.94 4.49
N GLN A 151 7.44 6.70 4.69
CA GLN A 151 8.81 6.32 4.35
C GLN A 151 9.76 6.59 5.52
N SER A 152 10.87 5.84 5.56
CA SER A 152 11.97 6.11 6.48
C SER A 152 12.83 7.30 6.04
N GLU A 153 13.78 7.72 6.89
CA GLU A 153 14.75 8.77 6.56
C GLU A 153 15.65 8.48 5.36
N HIS A 154 15.74 7.21 4.93
CA HIS A 154 16.73 6.72 3.97
C HIS A 154 16.23 6.63 2.52
N VAL A 155 14.97 6.97 2.28
CA VAL A 155 14.40 6.86 0.94
C VAL A 155 14.88 8.03 0.07
N GLY A 156 15.72 7.69 -0.91
CA GLY A 156 16.23 8.62 -1.92
C GLY A 156 15.66 8.35 -3.30
N PHE A 157 15.80 9.34 -4.18
CA PHE A 157 15.41 9.26 -5.57
C PHE A 157 16.31 8.29 -6.35
N GLN A 158 15.70 7.58 -7.30
CA GLN A 158 16.38 6.79 -8.31
C GLN A 158 15.80 7.04 -9.70
N SER A 159 16.68 7.26 -10.67
CA SER A 159 16.32 7.52 -12.06
C SER A 159 16.10 6.23 -12.86
N GLY A 160 15.33 6.34 -13.96
CA GLY A 160 15.24 5.30 -14.99
C GLY A 160 14.45 4.03 -14.64
N ARG A 161 13.76 4.00 -13.50
CA ARG A 161 13.02 2.83 -12.99
C ARG A 161 11.51 3.01 -12.90
N GLY A 162 10.98 4.11 -13.42
CA GLY A 162 9.54 4.38 -13.46
C GLY A 162 9.21 5.86 -13.41
N TRP A 163 7.95 6.17 -13.14
CA TRP A 163 7.46 7.53 -12.92
C TRP A 163 6.54 7.58 -11.71
N HIS A 164 6.64 8.65 -10.92
CA HIS A 164 5.73 8.94 -9.82
C HIS A 164 5.59 10.46 -9.70
N SER A 165 4.40 10.94 -9.33
CA SER A 165 4.13 12.38 -9.20
C SER A 165 5.04 13.07 -8.18
N ASN A 166 5.38 12.37 -7.09
CA ASN A 166 6.26 12.86 -6.02
C ASN A 166 7.63 13.35 -6.51
N VAL A 167 8.11 12.88 -7.66
CA VAL A 167 9.38 13.35 -8.24
C VAL A 167 9.31 14.84 -8.55
N ARG A 168 8.13 15.38 -8.89
CA ARG A 168 7.94 16.81 -9.16
C ARG A 168 8.17 17.67 -7.93
N ASP A 169 7.92 17.12 -6.75
CA ASP A 169 8.03 17.85 -5.48
C ASP A 169 9.48 17.98 -4.98
N LEU A 170 10.43 17.30 -5.63
CA LEU A 170 11.87 17.44 -5.36
C LEU A 170 12.52 18.60 -6.13
N GLY A 171 11.82 19.19 -7.10
CA GLY A 171 12.30 20.35 -7.86
C GLY A 171 13.16 20.00 -9.09
N PRO A 172 13.65 21.03 -9.81
CA PRO A 172 14.13 20.89 -11.20
C PRO A 172 15.58 20.37 -11.38
N ASN A 173 16.34 20.08 -10.32
CA ASN A 173 17.76 19.67 -10.41
C ASN A 173 18.05 18.38 -9.63
N LEU A 174 17.18 17.41 -9.81
CA LEU A 174 17.17 16.16 -9.06
C LEU A 174 18.38 15.27 -9.40
N GLN A 175 19.07 14.80 -8.37
CA GLN A 175 20.20 13.88 -8.47
C GLN A 175 19.87 12.51 -7.88
N GLU A 176 20.56 11.49 -8.38
CA GLU A 176 20.46 10.13 -7.83
C GLU A 176 20.78 10.14 -6.32
N GLY A 177 19.88 9.59 -5.51
CA GLY A 177 20.03 9.54 -4.06
C GLY A 177 19.47 10.75 -3.29
N ASP A 178 19.01 11.81 -3.97
CA ASP A 178 18.35 12.95 -3.31
C ASP A 178 17.16 12.46 -2.48
N LEU A 179 17.14 12.80 -1.20
CA LEU A 179 16.12 12.31 -0.27
C LEU A 179 14.76 12.93 -0.57
N PHE A 180 13.70 12.14 -0.40
CA PHE A 180 12.33 12.68 -0.39
C PHE A 180 12.07 13.41 0.95
N VAL A 181 12.38 14.70 0.96
CA VAL A 181 12.29 15.61 2.13
C VAL A 181 11.60 16.93 1.77
N GLY A 182 11.22 17.67 2.81
CA GLY A 182 10.67 19.03 2.67
C GLY A 182 9.17 19.10 2.92
N PRO A 183 8.52 20.22 2.59
CA PRO A 183 7.10 20.43 2.90
C PRO A 183 6.15 19.41 2.25
N ALA A 184 6.52 18.82 1.12
CA ALA A 184 5.77 17.75 0.46
C ALA A 184 5.93 16.39 1.16
N PHE A 185 7.02 16.19 1.91
CA PHE A 185 7.34 14.96 2.63
C PHE A 185 7.59 15.26 4.13
N PRO A 186 6.58 15.82 4.83
CA PRO A 186 6.75 16.28 6.20
C PRO A 186 7.14 15.13 7.14
N VAL A 187 7.97 15.45 8.14
CA VAL A 187 8.30 14.54 9.23
C VAL A 187 7.07 14.37 10.12
N LEU A 188 6.53 13.16 10.16
CA LEU A 188 5.38 12.80 10.99
C LEU A 188 5.83 12.37 12.40
N TRP A 189 7.01 11.76 12.49
CA TRP A 189 7.59 11.33 13.75
C TRP A 189 9.12 11.27 13.64
N ARG A 190 9.82 11.61 14.73
CA ARG A 190 11.27 11.44 14.87
C ARG A 190 11.59 11.03 16.30
N ARG A 191 12.57 10.14 16.47
CA ARG A 191 13.09 9.76 17.78
C ARG A 191 13.78 10.97 18.44
N SER A 192 13.29 11.33 19.62
CA SER A 192 13.91 12.29 20.55
C SER A 192 15.09 11.69 21.29
#